data_AF-A0A8S3RUF6-F1
#
_entry.id   AF-A0A8S3RUF6-F1
#
_cell.length_a   1.000
_cell.length_b   1.000
_cell.length_c   1.000
_cell.angle_alpha   90.00
_cell.angle_beta   90.00
_cell.angle_gamma   90.00
#
_symmetry.space_group_name_H-M   'P 1'
#
loop_
_entity.id
_entity.type
_entity.pdbx_description
1 polymer ?
#
loop_
_entity_poly.entity_id
_entity_poly.type
_entity_poly.pdbx_seq_one_letter_code
_entity_poly.pdbx_strand_id
1 'polypeptide(L)'
;MLLYISVASESFANGQSYSIGAEVGLLTGRNIRIIGEDYADIEKESFGARVIVGVTADATRTFTGYARISNVEFYRGGQEGFTAPHDPRHAVSFMDIGTLNDIKPCYVKKCSFHHVYGTAIGVYGVHGLELQDNVIYRTVGPGIETRSSDTRIRRNLMALSLFRGSYNGRYESFNFDYKGMIEAIGASELVIQGNAISSFERAGLHSLGEDCSSTTEPWTDNSIHTGLIGTAVFPSDMDDPNFDTAHSCVQLVNFTVWKCWDFGLYHNSIFDVVVKKNTVLENGVGIFPFVYGASAVDHIFVDNYMKIENNLIVGQTAAFDCATDVIDYNDANYKISGKFGRAWRVNGKGKVGLSTPNFSQASNAAIIKPFYNQMAYQSLGGRMEVIDTTFANFKSTCGQDTAVASNPMMEDAILPMLMSRSHMYNVDNKLYLIRPNVHKANPADCVDMSCDGHRKALIKDSDGSFLGAAGDALSQAEYQWDGDARYGLGDYRIPKPMLTYPDGTKADVDVLAKYKGIIRDDTCQYKSESQAYFCTGYNYEQIVIENMDADTESRRLSPVGVLGWNDNGDGFMDLINGPQDHGWCSGYTCQKRLSTFTSVMATGRNYSV
;
A
#
# COMPACT_ATOMS: atom_id res chain seq x y z
N MET A 1 -0.39 0.76 32.46
CA MET A 1 0.91 1.43 32.20
C MET A 1 1.65 0.51 31.25
N LEU A 2 1.76 0.90 29.98
CA LEU A 2 2.62 0.22 29.02
C LEU A 2 4.06 0.46 29.47
N LEU A 3 4.79 -0.62 29.74
CA LEU A 3 6.22 -0.56 30.03
C LEU A 3 6.96 -0.89 28.74
N TYR A 4 8.03 -0.16 28.46
CA TYR A 4 8.84 -0.35 27.25
C TYR A 4 10.27 -0.67 27.63
N ILE A 5 10.90 -1.58 26.88
CA ILE A 5 12.35 -1.77 26.87
C ILE A 5 12.86 -1.09 25.60
N SER A 6 13.67 -0.04 25.74
CA SER A 6 14.21 0.71 24.58
C SER A 6 15.04 -0.21 23.67
N VAL A 7 14.79 -0.14 22.37
CA VAL A 7 15.50 -0.90 21.32
C VAL A 7 16.41 0.03 20.54
N ALA A 8 15.87 1.11 19.98
CA ALA A 8 16.64 2.11 19.25
C ALA A 8 15.95 3.47 19.32
N SER A 9 16.76 4.53 19.24
CA SER A 9 16.27 5.88 19.06
C SER A 9 17.28 6.70 18.25
N GLU A 10 16.77 7.69 17.54
CA GLU A 10 17.57 8.62 16.74
C GLU A 10 16.81 9.93 16.59
N SER A 11 17.55 11.03 16.57
CA SER A 11 17.00 12.37 16.36
C SER A 11 17.69 13.00 15.16
N PHE A 12 16.91 13.66 14.32
CA PHE A 12 17.37 14.30 13.09
C PHE A 12 17.42 15.83 13.24
N ALA A 13 18.20 16.48 12.39
CA ALA A 13 18.47 17.92 12.48
C ALA A 13 17.21 18.79 12.27
N ASN A 14 16.21 18.27 11.56
CA ASN A 14 14.91 18.92 11.36
C ASN A 14 13.95 18.75 12.57
N GLY A 15 14.40 18.15 13.66
CA GLY A 15 13.62 17.99 14.90
C GLY A 15 12.72 16.75 14.94
N GLN A 16 12.58 16.01 13.83
CA GLN A 16 11.94 14.69 13.86
C GLN A 16 12.83 13.67 14.58
N SER A 17 12.22 12.69 15.24
CA SER A 17 12.92 11.62 15.94
C SER A 17 12.04 10.37 16.00
N TYR A 18 12.67 9.23 16.25
CA TYR A 18 11.97 8.00 16.60
C TYR A 18 12.55 7.40 17.88
N SER A 19 11.71 6.69 18.61
CA SER A 19 12.12 5.82 19.71
C SER A 19 11.25 4.57 19.68
N ILE A 20 11.87 3.43 19.38
CA ILE A 20 11.21 2.13 19.35
C ILE A 20 11.65 1.29 20.55
N GLY A 21 10.76 0.41 20.99
CA GLY A 21 11.00 -0.45 22.14
C GLY A 21 10.07 -1.65 22.16
N ALA A 22 10.45 -2.68 22.89
CA ALA A 22 9.60 -3.85 23.12
C ALA A 22 8.61 -3.56 24.25
N GLU A 23 7.33 -3.85 24.01
CA GLU A 23 6.27 -3.65 25.00
C GLU A 23 6.19 -4.79 26.01
N VAL A 24 5.92 -4.45 27.27
CA VAL A 24 5.78 -5.40 28.37
C VAL A 24 4.38 -5.30 28.97
N GLY A 25 3.67 -6.42 28.96
CA GLY A 25 2.33 -6.56 29.50
C GLY A 25 2.23 -7.63 30.58
N LEU A 26 1.42 -7.37 31.61
CA LEU A 26 1.10 -8.36 32.63
C LEU A 26 -0.19 -9.11 32.26
N LEU A 27 -0.07 -10.43 32.08
CA LEU A 27 -1.21 -11.31 31.75
C LEU A 27 -1.99 -11.74 32.99
N THR A 28 -1.30 -12.14 34.05
CA THR A 28 -1.91 -12.76 35.24
C THR A 28 -2.07 -11.79 36.39
N GLY A 29 -2.91 -12.13 37.38
CA GLY A 29 -3.12 -11.29 38.58
C GLY A 29 -4.32 -10.34 38.46
N ARG A 30 -5.34 -10.77 37.72
CA ARG A 30 -6.65 -10.11 37.66
C ARG A 30 -7.56 -10.63 38.77
N ASN A 31 -8.56 -9.83 39.16
CA ASN A 31 -9.43 -10.17 40.29
C ASN A 31 -10.40 -11.33 39.98
N ILE A 32 -10.83 -11.41 38.73
CA ILE A 32 -11.76 -12.43 38.24
C ILE A 32 -11.08 -13.16 37.10
N ARG A 33 -11.23 -14.49 37.05
CA ARG A 33 -10.74 -15.33 35.94
C ARG A 33 -11.92 -16.05 35.30
N ILE A 34 -12.04 -15.94 33.99
CA ILE A 34 -12.96 -16.71 33.15
C ILE A 34 -12.08 -17.65 32.34
N ILE A 35 -12.20 -18.94 32.63
CA ILE A 35 -11.28 -19.97 32.15
C ILE A 35 -12.07 -20.99 31.34
N GLY A 36 -11.62 -21.26 30.11
CA GLY A 36 -12.08 -22.43 29.35
C GLY A 36 -11.63 -23.72 30.03
N GLU A 37 -12.53 -24.71 30.02
CA GLU A 37 -12.32 -26.03 30.62
C GLU A 37 -11.02 -26.68 30.11
N ASP A 38 -10.39 -27.49 30.96
CA ASP A 38 -9.20 -28.25 30.60
C ASP A 38 -9.57 -29.71 30.35
N TYR A 39 -9.46 -30.17 29.11
CA TYR A 39 -9.75 -31.55 28.75
C TYR A 39 -8.86 -32.03 27.61
N ALA A 40 -8.78 -33.36 27.43
CA ALA A 40 -7.78 -34.00 26.58
C ALA A 40 -7.72 -33.48 25.13
N ASP A 41 -8.87 -33.07 24.57
CA ASP A 41 -8.99 -32.63 23.18
C ASP A 41 -9.06 -31.09 23.02
N ILE A 42 -8.89 -30.30 24.10
CA ILE A 42 -9.11 -28.83 24.05
C ILE A 42 -8.25 -28.11 23.01
N GLU A 43 -6.97 -28.50 22.85
CA GLU A 43 -6.08 -27.87 21.86
C GLU A 43 -6.42 -28.29 20.42
N LYS A 44 -7.04 -29.47 20.25
CA LYS A 44 -7.47 -29.99 18.95
C LYS A 44 -8.79 -29.37 18.51
N GLU A 45 -9.76 -29.30 19.42
CA GLU A 45 -11.07 -28.71 19.17
C GLU A 45 -11.03 -27.19 19.22
N SER A 46 -10.17 -26.61 20.06
CA SER A 46 -10.01 -25.17 20.23
C SER A 46 -11.34 -24.50 20.64
N PHE A 47 -12.09 -25.12 21.56
CA PHE A 47 -13.39 -24.65 22.06
C PHE A 47 -13.32 -24.15 23.51
N GLY A 48 -13.06 -22.86 23.65
CA GLY A 48 -12.93 -22.17 24.92
C GLY A 48 -14.21 -21.56 25.48
N ALA A 49 -14.06 -20.89 26.63
CA ALA A 49 -15.13 -20.14 27.28
C ALA A 49 -15.53 -18.89 26.46
N ARG A 50 -16.80 -18.50 26.52
CA ARG A 50 -17.30 -17.27 25.90
C ARG A 50 -18.24 -16.49 26.80
N VAL A 51 -18.18 -15.17 26.71
CA VAL A 51 -19.14 -14.24 27.32
C VAL A 51 -19.83 -13.46 26.21
N ILE A 52 -21.17 -13.50 26.19
CA ILE A 52 -21.97 -12.73 25.24
C ILE A 52 -22.80 -11.71 26.02
N VAL A 53 -22.69 -10.45 25.60
CA VAL A 53 -23.50 -9.34 26.08
C VAL A 53 -24.32 -8.86 24.90
N GLY A 54 -25.61 -9.11 24.89
CA GLY A 54 -26.45 -8.71 23.77
C GLY A 54 -27.92 -8.67 24.11
N VAL A 55 -28.75 -8.73 23.07
CA VAL A 55 -30.20 -8.71 23.23
C VAL A 55 -30.76 -10.13 23.21
N THR A 56 -31.64 -10.42 24.16
CA THR A 56 -32.48 -11.64 24.13
C THR A 56 -33.93 -11.23 24.35
N ALA A 57 -34.88 -12.04 23.91
CA ALA A 57 -36.29 -11.79 24.13
C ALA A 57 -37.02 -13.04 24.62
N ASP A 58 -38.05 -12.83 25.44
CA ASP A 58 -39.13 -13.81 25.61
C ASP A 58 -40.37 -13.36 24.82
N ALA A 59 -41.48 -14.10 24.93
CA ALA A 59 -42.70 -13.79 24.17
C ALA A 59 -43.30 -12.40 24.43
N THR A 60 -42.89 -11.71 25.49
CA THR A 60 -43.50 -10.45 25.97
C THR A 60 -42.49 -9.32 26.20
N ARG A 61 -41.18 -9.62 26.29
CA ARG A 61 -40.15 -8.66 26.71
C ARG A 61 -38.86 -8.85 25.93
N THR A 62 -38.24 -7.71 25.63
CA THR A 62 -36.86 -7.64 25.15
C THR A 62 -35.94 -7.27 26.32
N PHE A 63 -34.88 -8.03 26.51
CA PHE A 63 -33.83 -7.79 27.49
C PHE A 63 -32.57 -7.35 26.76
N THR A 64 -32.17 -6.11 27.00
CA THR A 64 -30.91 -5.57 26.48
C THR A 64 -29.80 -5.76 27.50
N GLY A 65 -28.76 -6.48 27.09
CA GLY A 65 -27.57 -6.72 27.90
C GLY A 65 -26.83 -5.44 28.28
N TYR A 66 -26.16 -5.50 29.44
CA TYR A 66 -25.37 -4.40 29.97
C TYR A 66 -24.18 -4.97 30.73
N ALA A 67 -22.96 -4.58 30.37
CA ALA A 67 -21.75 -5.10 31.01
C ALA A 67 -20.62 -4.08 31.10
N ARG A 68 -19.99 -4.04 32.28
CA ARG A 68 -18.79 -3.28 32.59
C ARG A 68 -17.71 -4.26 33.03
N ILE A 69 -16.88 -4.69 32.09
CA ILE A 69 -15.88 -5.74 32.32
C ILE A 69 -14.56 -5.05 32.62
N SER A 70 -14.06 -5.20 33.85
CA SER A 70 -12.80 -4.59 34.26
C SER A 70 -11.98 -5.48 35.18
N ASN A 71 -10.67 -5.52 34.95
CA ASN A 71 -9.72 -6.32 35.71
C ASN A 71 -10.11 -7.82 35.76
N VAL A 72 -10.44 -8.37 34.59
CA VAL A 72 -10.79 -9.77 34.37
C VAL A 72 -9.74 -10.43 33.46
N GLU A 73 -9.34 -11.65 33.81
CA GLU A 73 -8.49 -12.51 32.98
C GLU A 73 -9.37 -13.50 32.22
N PHE A 74 -9.20 -13.56 30.90
CA PHE A 74 -9.79 -14.55 30.03
C PHE A 74 -8.69 -15.48 29.54
N TYR A 75 -8.77 -16.75 29.96
CA TYR A 75 -7.81 -17.79 29.57
C TYR A 75 -8.53 -18.91 28.85
N ARG A 76 -8.01 -19.36 27.69
CA ARG A 76 -8.68 -20.35 26.83
C ARG A 76 -10.11 -19.93 26.50
N GLY A 77 -10.25 -18.70 26.00
CA GLY A 77 -11.52 -18.15 25.55
C GLY A 77 -11.74 -18.33 24.05
N GLY A 78 -12.98 -18.16 23.61
CA GLY A 78 -13.38 -18.20 22.20
C GLY A 78 -13.37 -19.61 21.59
N GLN A 79 -13.94 -19.73 20.40
CA GLN A 79 -14.01 -21.00 19.65
C GLN A 79 -13.49 -20.81 18.24
N GLU A 80 -12.52 -21.65 17.84
CA GLU A 80 -11.96 -21.61 16.49
C GLU A 80 -13.03 -21.99 15.45
N GLY A 81 -12.99 -21.36 14.27
CA GLY A 81 -13.93 -21.61 13.17
C GLY A 81 -15.30 -20.92 13.28
N PHE A 82 -15.66 -20.35 14.43
CA PHE A 82 -16.95 -19.67 14.63
C PHE A 82 -16.83 -18.14 14.62
N THR A 83 -16.80 -17.58 13.43
CA THR A 83 -16.41 -16.17 13.19
C THR A 83 -17.54 -15.31 12.66
N ALA A 84 -18.75 -15.86 12.58
CA ALA A 84 -19.89 -15.17 12.01
C ALA A 84 -20.36 -14.04 12.95
N PRO A 85 -20.63 -12.82 12.43
CA PRO A 85 -21.12 -11.70 13.25
C PRO A 85 -22.41 -11.98 14.01
N HIS A 86 -23.26 -12.90 13.53
CA HIS A 86 -24.55 -13.25 14.13
C HIS A 86 -24.48 -14.41 15.15
N ASP A 87 -23.36 -15.13 15.23
CA ASP A 87 -23.03 -16.08 16.32
C ASP A 87 -21.54 -15.92 16.66
N PRO A 88 -21.15 -14.76 17.22
CA PRO A 88 -19.76 -14.50 17.51
C PRO A 88 -19.34 -15.32 18.74
N ARG A 89 -18.51 -16.34 18.53
CA ARG A 89 -18.01 -17.21 19.60
C ARG A 89 -16.63 -16.78 20.07
N HIS A 90 -16.50 -15.49 20.35
CA HIS A 90 -15.26 -14.87 20.83
C HIS A 90 -15.15 -15.00 22.35
N ALA A 91 -14.00 -14.68 22.93
CA ALA A 91 -13.87 -14.71 24.40
C ALA A 91 -14.88 -13.75 25.07
N VAL A 92 -15.04 -12.56 24.51
CA VAL A 92 -16.09 -11.59 24.85
C VAL A 92 -16.71 -11.07 23.56
N SER A 93 -18.05 -11.03 23.49
CA SER A 93 -18.78 -10.43 22.38
C SER A 93 -19.86 -9.48 22.88
N PHE A 94 -19.92 -8.29 22.30
CA PHE A 94 -21.04 -7.35 22.42
C PHE A 94 -21.85 -7.39 21.12
N MET A 95 -23.16 -7.61 21.21
CA MET A 95 -24.01 -7.81 20.03
C MET A 95 -25.39 -7.13 20.17
N ASP A 96 -25.79 -6.36 19.16
CA ASP A 96 -27.14 -5.80 18.95
C ASP A 96 -27.70 -4.92 20.08
N ILE A 97 -26.84 -4.30 20.89
CA ILE A 97 -27.25 -3.42 22.00
C ILE A 97 -27.69 -2.03 21.49
N GLY A 98 -27.22 -1.62 20.31
CA GLY A 98 -27.41 -0.28 19.75
C GLY A 98 -26.42 0.73 20.31
N THR A 99 -26.80 2.01 20.26
CA THR A 99 -25.94 3.12 20.72
C THR A 99 -25.89 3.20 22.23
N LEU A 100 -24.68 3.12 22.78
CA LEU A 100 -24.45 3.26 24.22
C LEU A 100 -24.67 4.69 24.68
N ASN A 101 -25.09 4.84 25.94
CA ASN A 101 -25.27 6.14 26.58
C ASN A 101 -24.65 6.14 27.98
N ASP A 102 -24.47 7.34 28.53
CA ASP A 102 -23.79 7.55 29.81
C ASP A 102 -24.56 7.00 31.02
N ILE A 103 -25.86 6.72 30.86
CA ILE A 103 -26.68 6.14 31.93
C ILE A 103 -26.36 4.64 32.10
N LYS A 104 -26.12 3.94 30.99
CA LYS A 104 -25.75 2.52 30.95
C LYS A 104 -24.52 2.30 30.07
N PRO A 105 -23.33 2.76 30.51
CA PRO A 105 -22.11 2.61 29.74
C PRO A 105 -21.62 1.15 29.75
N CYS A 106 -21.31 0.62 28.57
CA CYS A 106 -20.62 -0.66 28.43
C CYS A 106 -19.13 -0.43 28.13
N TYR A 107 -18.26 -1.31 28.63
CA TYR A 107 -16.82 -1.24 28.34
C TYR A 107 -16.10 -2.55 28.66
N VAL A 108 -14.92 -2.71 28.07
CA VAL A 108 -13.91 -3.70 28.45
C VAL A 108 -12.61 -2.98 28.76
N LYS A 109 -12.22 -2.94 30.04
CA LYS A 109 -11.04 -2.19 30.49
C LYS A 109 -10.08 -3.01 31.32
N LYS A 110 -8.77 -2.79 31.17
CA LYS A 110 -7.76 -3.41 32.06
C LYS A 110 -7.90 -4.93 32.17
N CYS A 111 -8.42 -5.59 31.15
CA CYS A 111 -8.57 -7.04 31.10
C CYS A 111 -7.35 -7.67 30.45
N SER A 112 -7.13 -8.95 30.72
CA SER A 112 -6.16 -9.76 29.98
C SER A 112 -6.87 -10.87 29.23
N PHE A 113 -6.43 -11.11 28.00
CA PHE A 113 -6.92 -12.20 27.15
C PHE A 113 -5.70 -12.96 26.70
N HIS A 114 -5.60 -14.25 27.03
CA HIS A 114 -4.47 -15.03 26.54
C HIS A 114 -4.78 -16.48 26.20
N HIS A 115 -4.08 -16.97 25.17
CA HIS A 115 -4.32 -18.29 24.58
C HIS A 115 -5.78 -18.44 24.16
N VAL A 116 -6.26 -17.43 23.42
CA VAL A 116 -7.64 -17.39 22.92
C VAL A 116 -7.69 -18.17 21.61
N TYR A 117 -8.65 -19.08 21.48
CA TYR A 117 -8.83 -19.95 20.32
C TYR A 117 -9.57 -19.28 19.15
N GLY A 118 -9.93 -18.01 19.30
CA GLY A 118 -10.60 -17.18 18.30
C GLY A 118 -10.29 -15.71 18.54
N THR A 119 -11.26 -14.83 18.26
CA THR A 119 -11.12 -13.40 18.59
C THR A 119 -11.27 -13.17 20.10
N ALA A 120 -10.51 -12.23 20.66
CA ALA A 120 -10.64 -11.90 22.08
C ALA A 120 -11.87 -11.03 22.37
N ILE A 121 -12.06 -9.94 21.61
CA ILE A 121 -13.20 -9.03 21.79
C ILE A 121 -13.90 -8.79 20.45
N GLY A 122 -15.18 -9.13 20.34
CA GLY A 122 -16.03 -8.81 19.20
C GLY A 122 -17.09 -7.75 19.50
N VAL A 123 -17.34 -6.85 18.55
CA VAL A 123 -18.28 -5.72 18.70
C VAL A 123 -19.15 -5.59 17.45
N TYR A 124 -20.42 -5.98 17.57
CA TYR A 124 -21.36 -6.05 16.44
C TYR A 124 -22.68 -5.34 16.79
N GLY A 125 -23.08 -4.33 16.03
CA GLY A 125 -24.31 -3.57 16.32
C GLY A 125 -24.29 -2.87 17.70
N VAL A 126 -23.11 -2.48 18.20
CA VAL A 126 -22.93 -1.80 19.49
C VAL A 126 -22.05 -0.56 19.30
N HIS A 127 -22.64 0.63 19.38
CA HIS A 127 -21.95 1.88 19.05
C HIS A 127 -21.46 2.61 20.30
N GLY A 128 -20.27 3.21 20.25
CA GLY A 128 -19.68 3.94 21.39
C GLY A 128 -18.94 3.06 22.41
N LEU A 129 -18.61 1.80 22.08
CA LEU A 129 -18.01 0.87 23.04
C LEU A 129 -16.54 1.19 23.31
N GLU A 130 -16.18 1.33 24.59
CA GLU A 130 -14.82 1.62 25.02
C GLU A 130 -14.03 0.33 25.33
N LEU A 131 -12.93 0.12 24.60
CA LEU A 131 -11.97 -0.97 24.76
C LEU A 131 -10.62 -0.37 25.16
N GLN A 132 -10.29 -0.41 26.45
CA GLN A 132 -9.19 0.40 26.99
C GLN A 132 -8.22 -0.34 27.91
N ASP A 133 -6.91 -0.11 27.75
CA ASP A 133 -5.86 -0.64 28.63
C ASP A 133 -5.86 -2.18 28.77
N ASN A 134 -6.36 -2.91 27.76
CA ASN A 134 -6.38 -4.37 27.77
C ASN A 134 -5.04 -4.94 27.29
N VAL A 135 -4.70 -6.15 27.73
CA VAL A 135 -3.54 -6.91 27.26
C VAL A 135 -4.05 -8.18 26.58
N ILE A 136 -3.82 -8.31 25.28
CA ILE A 136 -4.25 -9.46 24.47
C ILE A 136 -3.00 -10.16 23.97
N TYR A 137 -2.86 -11.45 24.28
CA TYR A 137 -1.70 -12.25 23.89
C TYR A 137 -2.11 -13.59 23.31
N ARG A 138 -1.59 -13.95 22.13
CA ARG A 138 -1.83 -15.25 21.50
C ARG A 138 -3.31 -15.50 21.24
N THR A 139 -3.81 -14.91 20.16
CA THR A 139 -5.14 -15.19 19.59
C THR A 139 -5.02 -16.02 18.31
N VAL A 140 -6.09 -16.74 17.96
CA VAL A 140 -6.22 -17.41 16.66
C VAL A 140 -7.18 -16.58 15.79
N GLY A 141 -6.60 -15.71 14.96
CA GLY A 141 -7.29 -14.59 14.32
C GLY A 141 -7.17 -13.27 15.10
N PRO A 142 -8.12 -12.34 14.94
CA PRO A 142 -8.02 -10.99 15.51
C PRO A 142 -7.89 -10.96 17.04
N GLY A 143 -7.29 -9.90 17.56
CA GLY A 143 -7.44 -9.53 18.97
C GLY A 143 -8.78 -8.85 19.21
N ILE A 144 -9.07 -7.83 18.41
CA ILE A 144 -10.32 -7.07 18.44
C ILE A 144 -10.94 -7.12 17.05
N GLU A 145 -12.23 -7.45 16.98
CA GLU A 145 -13.02 -7.36 15.76
C GLU A 145 -14.23 -6.44 16.00
N THR A 146 -14.41 -5.42 15.17
CA THR A 146 -15.57 -4.52 15.26
C THR A 146 -16.17 -4.24 13.89
N ARG A 147 -17.50 -4.19 13.84
CA ARG A 147 -18.29 -3.71 12.69
C ARG A 147 -19.25 -2.59 13.12
N SER A 148 -18.91 -1.87 14.19
CA SER A 148 -19.81 -0.90 14.82
C SER A 148 -19.21 0.51 14.80
N SER A 149 -20.06 1.53 14.59
CA SER A 149 -19.66 2.94 14.70
C SER A 149 -19.11 3.30 16.08
N ASP A 150 -18.16 4.25 16.14
CA ASP A 150 -17.62 4.83 17.38
C ASP A 150 -17.12 3.78 18.37
N THR A 151 -16.49 2.71 17.86
CA THR A 151 -15.74 1.80 18.74
C THR A 151 -14.42 2.48 19.12
N ARG A 152 -14.18 2.65 20.41
CA ARG A 152 -13.03 3.39 20.95
C ARG A 152 -11.99 2.44 21.49
N ILE A 153 -10.92 2.24 20.72
CA ILE A 153 -9.85 1.27 20.98
C ILE A 153 -8.62 2.05 21.45
N ARG A 154 -8.37 2.06 22.76
CA ARG A 154 -7.34 2.91 23.36
C ARG A 154 -6.35 2.16 24.24
N ARG A 155 -5.05 2.40 24.04
CA ARG A 155 -3.97 1.92 24.91
C ARG A 155 -4.00 0.41 25.17
N ASN A 156 -4.47 -0.37 24.20
CA ASN A 156 -4.41 -1.82 24.29
C ASN A 156 -3.03 -2.29 23.84
N LEU A 157 -2.49 -3.29 24.54
CA LEU A 157 -1.31 -4.04 24.13
C LEU A 157 -1.78 -5.36 23.52
N MET A 158 -1.43 -5.62 22.27
CA MET A 158 -1.82 -6.81 21.54
C MET A 158 -0.59 -7.46 20.93
N ALA A 159 -0.35 -8.73 21.26
CA ALA A 159 0.81 -9.46 20.80
C ALA A 159 0.44 -10.88 20.36
N LEU A 160 1.06 -11.35 19.28
CA LEU A 160 0.89 -12.71 18.75
C LEU A 160 -0.54 -13.00 18.27
N SER A 161 -0.85 -12.65 17.03
CA SER A 161 -2.04 -13.14 16.31
C SER A 161 -1.63 -14.23 15.32
N LEU A 162 -2.21 -15.42 15.50
CA LEU A 162 -1.96 -16.59 14.66
C LEU A 162 -2.97 -16.64 13.52
N PHE A 163 -2.48 -16.88 12.30
CA PHE A 163 -3.31 -17.10 11.13
C PHE A 163 -3.96 -18.48 11.20
N ARG A 164 -5.28 -18.53 10.98
CA ARG A 164 -6.05 -19.78 11.08
C ARG A 164 -5.53 -20.85 10.13
N GLY A 165 -5.17 -20.49 8.90
CA GLY A 165 -4.77 -21.48 7.89
C GLY A 165 -3.41 -22.15 8.14
N SER A 166 -2.59 -21.64 9.07
CA SER A 166 -1.35 -22.26 9.56
C SER A 166 -1.48 -22.79 10.99
N TYR A 167 -2.49 -22.35 11.75
CA TYR A 167 -2.71 -22.74 13.13
C TYR A 167 -2.89 -24.27 13.29
N ASN A 168 -2.31 -24.82 14.35
CA ASN A 168 -2.37 -26.22 14.72
C ASN A 168 -1.83 -27.19 13.66
N GLY A 169 -0.73 -26.78 12.98
CA GLY A 169 -0.05 -27.60 11.99
C GLY A 169 -0.76 -27.67 10.62
N ARG A 170 -1.78 -26.82 10.42
CA ARG A 170 -2.48 -26.72 9.13
C ARG A 170 -1.60 -26.08 8.06
N TYR A 171 -1.95 -26.36 6.80
CA TYR A 171 -1.36 -25.71 5.63
C TYR A 171 -2.46 -25.43 4.60
N GLU A 172 -3.23 -24.38 4.83
CA GLU A 172 -4.35 -23.99 3.96
C GLU A 172 -3.89 -23.01 2.87
N SER A 173 -3.31 -23.52 1.78
CA SER A 173 -2.75 -22.70 0.68
C SER A 173 -3.78 -21.89 -0.14
N PHE A 174 -5.07 -22.06 0.15
CA PHE A 174 -6.19 -21.34 -0.46
C PHE A 174 -7.03 -20.59 0.59
N ASN A 175 -6.50 -20.41 1.79
CA ASN A 175 -7.08 -19.52 2.78
C ASN A 175 -6.45 -18.13 2.61
N PHE A 176 -7.28 -17.20 2.12
CA PHE A 176 -6.90 -15.81 1.85
C PHE A 176 -7.30 -14.86 2.97
N ASP A 177 -7.60 -15.35 4.17
CA ASP A 177 -7.92 -14.50 5.31
C ASP A 177 -6.68 -13.66 5.72
N TYR A 178 -6.81 -12.35 5.61
CA TYR A 178 -5.79 -11.34 5.93
C TYR A 178 -6.22 -10.41 7.07
N LYS A 179 -7.16 -10.88 7.92
CA LYS A 179 -7.64 -10.12 9.07
C LYS A 179 -6.53 -9.52 9.93
N GLY A 180 -6.78 -8.33 10.46
CA GLY A 180 -5.87 -7.63 11.36
C GLY A 180 -5.88 -8.15 12.79
N MET A 181 -4.85 -7.81 13.58
CA MET A 181 -4.94 -7.88 15.06
C MET A 181 -6.08 -6.99 15.57
N ILE A 182 -6.25 -5.81 14.96
CA ILE A 182 -7.51 -5.08 14.95
C ILE A 182 -8.15 -5.26 13.57
N GLU A 183 -9.30 -5.91 13.55
CA GLU A 183 -10.15 -6.09 12.39
C GLU A 183 -11.35 -5.14 12.47
N ALA A 184 -11.42 -4.16 11.58
CA ALA A 184 -12.41 -3.08 11.68
C ALA A 184 -13.13 -2.77 10.36
N ILE A 185 -13.23 -3.74 9.45
CA ILE A 185 -13.98 -3.61 8.21
C ILE A 185 -15.49 -3.54 8.49
N GLY A 186 -16.15 -2.56 7.87
CA GLY A 186 -17.57 -2.24 8.12
C GLY A 186 -17.82 -1.45 9.40
N ALA A 187 -16.78 -0.99 10.10
CA ALA A 187 -16.91 -0.02 11.18
C ALA A 187 -16.67 1.42 10.67
N SER A 188 -17.32 2.38 11.30
CA SER A 188 -17.23 3.82 11.00
C SER A 188 -16.84 4.60 12.26
N GLU A 189 -16.39 5.85 12.10
CA GLU A 189 -16.09 6.77 13.22
C GLU A 189 -15.20 6.13 14.31
N LEU A 190 -14.26 5.26 13.92
CA LEU A 190 -13.39 4.56 14.87
C LEU A 190 -12.48 5.54 15.59
N VAL A 191 -12.21 5.28 16.87
CA VAL A 191 -11.15 5.96 17.62
C VAL A 191 -10.05 4.97 17.93
N ILE A 192 -8.87 5.13 17.31
CA ILE A 192 -7.72 4.25 17.49
C ILE A 192 -6.55 5.07 18.06
N GLN A 193 -6.26 4.90 19.36
CA GLN A 193 -5.29 5.78 20.04
C GLN A 193 -4.37 5.03 21.01
N GLY A 194 -3.06 5.24 20.87
CA GLY A 194 -2.07 4.74 21.84
C GLY A 194 -1.94 3.22 21.91
N ASN A 195 -2.44 2.47 20.92
CA ASN A 195 -2.37 1.00 20.94
C ASN A 195 -0.98 0.54 20.51
N ALA A 196 -0.52 -0.56 21.11
CA ALA A 196 0.70 -1.24 20.72
C ALA A 196 0.35 -2.63 20.19
N ILE A 197 0.72 -2.90 18.95
CA ILE A 197 0.44 -4.14 18.23
C ILE A 197 1.77 -4.73 17.78
N SER A 198 2.07 -5.95 18.22
CA SER A 198 3.29 -6.64 17.82
C SER A 198 3.02 -8.09 17.44
N SER A 199 3.89 -8.68 16.63
CA SER A 199 3.86 -10.12 16.31
C SER A 199 2.51 -10.57 15.73
N PHE A 200 2.25 -10.33 14.46
CA PHE A 200 1.02 -10.75 13.81
C PHE A 200 1.31 -11.44 12.48
N GLU A 201 0.63 -12.55 12.22
CA GLU A 201 0.90 -13.38 11.05
C GLU A 201 0.35 -12.76 9.75
N ARG A 202 -0.63 -11.84 9.83
CA ARG A 202 -1.24 -11.15 8.68
C ARG A 202 -1.10 -9.64 8.78
N ALA A 203 -2.18 -8.92 9.07
CA ALA A 203 -2.17 -7.47 9.25
C ALA A 203 -2.14 -7.06 10.74
N GLY A 204 -1.57 -5.90 11.05
CA GLY A 204 -1.68 -5.31 12.39
C GLY A 204 -3.02 -4.62 12.57
N LEU A 205 -3.36 -3.72 11.65
CA LEU A 205 -4.65 -3.05 11.54
C LEU A 205 -5.23 -3.24 10.15
N HIS A 206 -6.45 -3.76 10.06
CA HIS A 206 -7.21 -3.85 8.82
C HIS A 206 -8.47 -2.98 8.96
N SER A 207 -8.52 -1.87 8.22
CA SER A 207 -9.56 -0.83 8.31
C SER A 207 -9.56 0.01 7.03
N LEU A 208 -10.62 0.76 6.75
CA LEU A 208 -10.67 1.70 5.61
C LEU A 208 -9.73 2.92 5.75
N GLY A 209 -9.18 3.15 6.94
CA GLY A 209 -8.53 4.41 7.31
C GLY A 209 -9.51 5.39 7.98
N GLU A 210 -8.98 6.45 8.55
CA GLU A 210 -9.78 7.54 9.12
C GLU A 210 -10.35 8.39 7.98
N ASP A 211 -11.61 8.80 8.02
CA ASP A 211 -12.15 9.77 7.04
C ASP A 211 -11.41 11.10 7.19
N CYS A 212 -10.90 11.67 6.09
CA CYS A 212 -10.22 12.96 6.08
C CYS A 212 -11.07 14.11 6.64
N SER A 213 -12.40 13.98 6.56
CA SER A 213 -13.39 14.95 7.02
C SER A 213 -14.01 14.60 8.38
N SER A 214 -13.56 13.51 9.01
CA SER A 214 -14.09 13.08 10.30
C SER A 214 -13.96 14.18 11.36
N THR A 215 -15.02 14.32 12.17
CA THR A 215 -15.02 15.17 13.37
C THR A 215 -14.87 14.37 14.65
N THR A 216 -14.76 13.04 14.52
CA THR A 216 -14.49 12.12 15.62
C THR A 216 -13.07 12.35 16.16
N GLU A 217 -12.81 11.88 17.37
CA GLU A 217 -11.47 11.98 17.95
C GLU A 217 -10.42 11.33 17.04
N PRO A 218 -9.32 12.05 16.69
CA PRO A 218 -8.40 11.61 15.66
C PRO A 218 -7.58 10.40 16.09
N TRP A 219 -7.08 9.65 15.11
CA TRP A 219 -6.15 8.56 15.37
C TRP A 219 -4.79 9.11 15.78
N THR A 220 -4.19 8.55 16.83
CA THR A 220 -2.91 9.05 17.35
C THR A 220 -2.08 7.99 18.07
N ASP A 221 -0.76 8.07 17.92
CA ASP A 221 0.23 7.37 18.74
C ASP A 221 0.10 5.84 18.76
N ASN A 222 -0.25 5.22 17.63
CA ASN A 222 -0.35 3.75 17.54
C ASN A 222 0.98 3.15 17.05
N SER A 223 1.50 2.13 17.74
CA SER A 223 2.69 1.36 17.35
C SER A 223 2.26 0.01 16.76
N ILE A 224 2.76 -0.34 15.58
CA ILE A 224 2.44 -1.60 14.90
C ILE A 224 3.73 -2.20 14.32
N HIS A 225 4.10 -3.43 14.72
CA HIS A 225 5.35 -4.00 14.24
C HIS A 225 5.48 -5.52 14.29
N THR A 226 6.54 -6.03 13.66
CA THR A 226 6.88 -7.46 13.64
C THR A 226 5.74 -8.30 13.05
N GLY A 227 5.46 -8.13 11.76
CA GLY A 227 4.44 -8.91 11.06
C GLY A 227 4.58 -8.81 9.56
N LEU A 228 3.55 -9.19 8.79
CA LEU A 228 3.61 -9.07 7.33
C LEU A 228 3.23 -7.66 6.86
N ILE A 229 2.09 -7.14 7.35
CA ILE A 229 1.54 -5.84 6.92
C ILE A 229 1.14 -5.00 8.13
N GLY A 230 1.69 -3.80 8.29
CA GLY A 230 1.36 -2.92 9.42
C GLY A 230 -0.11 -2.49 9.39
N THR A 231 -0.47 -1.63 8.44
CA THR A 231 -1.86 -1.24 8.15
C THR A 231 -2.26 -1.71 6.77
N ALA A 232 -3.47 -2.26 6.65
CA ALA A 232 -4.01 -2.75 5.38
C ALA A 232 -5.36 -2.11 5.07
N VAL A 233 -5.48 -1.60 3.84
CA VAL A 233 -6.74 -1.34 3.14
C VAL A 233 -6.73 -2.19 1.88
N PHE A 234 -7.67 -3.12 1.75
CA PHE A 234 -7.81 -3.99 0.59
C PHE A 234 -8.98 -3.56 -0.29
N PRO A 235 -8.91 -3.83 -1.59
CA PRO A 235 -10.00 -3.47 -2.50
C PRO A 235 -11.30 -4.23 -2.20
N SER A 236 -11.21 -5.45 -1.65
CA SER A 236 -12.37 -6.21 -1.17
C SER A 236 -13.14 -5.52 -0.04
N ASP A 237 -12.53 -4.54 0.63
CA ASP A 237 -13.17 -3.79 1.70
C ASP A 237 -14.28 -2.88 1.14
N MET A 238 -14.19 -2.52 -0.14
CA MET A 238 -15.24 -1.76 -0.85
C MET A 238 -16.48 -2.62 -1.14
N ASP A 239 -16.36 -3.95 -1.06
CA ASP A 239 -17.46 -4.88 -1.27
C ASP A 239 -18.22 -5.22 0.03
N ASP A 240 -17.79 -4.69 1.19
CA ASP A 240 -18.48 -4.93 2.46
C ASP A 240 -19.90 -4.31 2.42
N PRO A 241 -20.95 -5.02 2.88
CA PRO A 241 -22.31 -4.49 2.85
C PRO A 241 -22.52 -3.23 3.71
N ASN A 242 -21.63 -2.98 4.68
CA ASN A 242 -21.64 -1.77 5.51
C ASN A 242 -20.61 -0.73 5.03
N PHE A 243 -20.10 -0.87 3.80
CA PHE A 243 -19.18 0.08 3.20
C PHE A 243 -19.82 1.47 3.12
N ASP A 244 -19.13 2.47 3.68
CA ASP A 244 -19.60 3.86 3.64
C ASP A 244 -19.18 4.52 2.33
N THR A 245 -20.16 4.71 1.44
CA THR A 245 -19.96 5.38 0.14
C THR A 245 -19.81 6.90 0.25
N ALA A 246 -19.96 7.50 1.44
CA ALA A 246 -19.85 8.94 1.64
C ALA A 246 -18.40 9.43 1.69
N HIS A 247 -17.45 8.53 1.95
CA HIS A 247 -16.04 8.88 1.97
C HIS A 247 -15.58 9.35 0.57
N SER A 248 -14.84 10.44 0.52
CA SER A 248 -14.12 10.89 -0.69
C SER A 248 -12.60 10.84 -0.49
N CYS A 249 -12.15 10.82 0.75
CA CYS A 249 -10.76 10.81 1.14
C CYS A 249 -10.59 10.03 2.44
N VAL A 250 -9.52 9.22 2.52
CA VAL A 250 -9.10 8.55 3.75
C VAL A 250 -7.69 8.93 4.15
N GLN A 251 -7.40 8.89 5.46
CA GLN A 251 -6.10 9.21 6.01
C GLN A 251 -5.54 8.10 6.89
N LEU A 252 -4.23 7.89 6.77
CA LEU A 252 -3.41 7.06 7.66
C LEU A 252 -2.48 8.00 8.42
N VAL A 253 -2.79 8.25 9.69
CA VAL A 253 -2.16 9.32 10.48
C VAL A 253 -1.56 8.83 11.79
N ASN A 254 -0.35 9.32 12.08
CA ASN A 254 0.31 9.21 13.38
C ASN A 254 0.48 7.76 13.87
N PHE A 255 0.92 6.89 12.96
CA PHE A 255 1.39 5.53 13.27
C PHE A 255 2.91 5.47 13.36
N THR A 256 3.42 4.63 14.26
CA THR A 256 4.79 4.12 14.22
C THR A 256 4.75 2.68 13.73
N VAL A 257 5.14 2.43 12.48
CA VAL A 257 5.09 1.11 11.84
C VAL A 257 6.48 0.61 11.51
N TRP A 258 6.86 -0.55 12.06
CA TRP A 258 8.22 -1.05 11.86
C TRP A 258 8.37 -2.56 11.74
N LYS A 259 9.45 -3.01 11.09
CA LYS A 259 9.76 -4.44 10.86
C LYS A 259 8.57 -5.25 10.30
N CYS A 260 7.78 -4.65 9.43
CA CYS A 260 6.78 -5.38 8.64
C CYS A 260 7.45 -5.92 7.37
N TRP A 261 7.43 -7.24 7.21
CA TRP A 261 8.23 -7.93 6.20
C TRP A 261 7.85 -7.54 4.76
N ASP A 262 6.56 -7.36 4.51
CA ASP A 262 6.02 -7.00 3.21
C ASP A 262 5.76 -5.48 3.16
N PHE A 263 4.72 -4.99 3.83
CA PHE A 263 4.31 -3.58 3.72
C PHE A 263 4.18 -2.92 5.10
N GLY A 264 4.65 -1.68 5.25
CA GLY A 264 4.34 -0.86 6.42
C GLY A 264 2.89 -0.38 6.35
N LEU A 265 2.62 0.52 5.42
CA LEU A 265 1.29 1.06 5.12
C LEU A 265 0.86 0.62 3.72
N TYR A 266 -0.05 -0.35 3.64
CA TYR A 266 -0.65 -0.82 2.40
C TYR A 266 -2.04 -0.20 2.22
N HIS A 267 -2.20 0.63 1.19
CA HIS A 267 -3.46 1.28 0.87
C HIS A 267 -3.89 0.96 -0.57
N ASN A 268 -5.12 0.48 -0.74
CA ASN A 268 -5.68 0.12 -2.04
C ASN A 268 -7.21 0.31 -2.03
N SER A 269 -7.67 1.47 -2.50
CA SER A 269 -9.10 1.81 -2.53
C SER A 269 -9.46 2.78 -3.68
N ILE A 270 -10.73 3.21 -3.71
CA ILE A 270 -11.25 4.20 -4.67
C ILE A 270 -11.09 5.65 -4.20
N PHE A 271 -10.57 5.88 -3.00
CA PHE A 271 -10.54 7.19 -2.37
C PHE A 271 -9.22 7.92 -2.62
N ASP A 272 -9.24 9.25 -2.58
CA ASP A 272 -8.02 9.99 -2.37
C ASP A 272 -7.41 9.62 -1.01
N VAL A 273 -6.08 9.63 -0.91
CA VAL A 273 -5.39 9.18 0.30
C VAL A 273 -4.40 10.20 0.84
N VAL A 274 -4.45 10.40 2.16
CA VAL A 274 -3.50 11.24 2.90
C VAL A 274 -2.73 10.38 3.91
N VAL A 275 -1.44 10.19 3.70
CA VAL A 275 -0.54 9.51 4.64
C VAL A 275 0.28 10.58 5.35
N LYS A 276 0.01 10.81 6.64
CA LYS A 276 0.59 11.94 7.36
C LYS A 276 1.13 11.64 8.75
N LYS A 277 2.25 12.28 9.10
CA LYS A 277 2.83 12.20 10.47
C LYS A 277 3.19 10.79 10.92
N ASN A 278 3.46 9.87 9.99
CA ASN A 278 3.83 8.50 10.34
C ASN A 278 5.33 8.35 10.48
N THR A 279 5.75 7.44 11.36
CA THR A 279 7.13 6.96 11.50
C THR A 279 7.20 5.54 10.96
N VAL A 280 7.86 5.34 9.83
CA VAL A 280 7.86 4.08 9.05
C VAL A 280 9.28 3.56 8.97
N LEU A 281 9.59 2.48 9.69
CA LEU A 281 10.96 2.01 9.87
C LEU A 281 11.13 0.56 9.39
N GLU A 282 12.12 0.29 8.56
CA GLU A 282 12.58 -1.09 8.29
C GLU A 282 11.54 -2.04 7.67
N ASN A 283 10.54 -1.51 6.97
CA ASN A 283 9.53 -2.31 6.28
C ASN A 283 10.00 -2.72 4.87
N GLY A 284 9.48 -3.82 4.33
CA GLY A 284 9.81 -4.26 2.96
C GLY A 284 9.56 -3.17 1.93
N VAL A 285 8.32 -2.69 1.86
CA VAL A 285 7.91 -1.41 1.27
C VAL A 285 7.25 -0.59 2.39
N GLY A 286 7.79 0.58 2.70
CA GLY A 286 7.30 1.43 3.79
C GLY A 286 5.88 1.92 3.55
N ILE A 287 5.65 2.60 2.43
CA ILE A 287 4.35 3.17 2.06
C ILE A 287 4.02 2.77 0.63
N PHE A 288 2.88 2.09 0.45
CA PHE A 288 2.34 1.67 -0.83
C PHE A 288 0.92 2.21 -1.02
N PRO A 289 0.76 3.35 -1.73
CA PRO A 289 -0.55 3.87 -2.08
C PRO A 289 -0.98 3.38 -3.47
N PHE A 290 -2.22 2.92 -3.57
CA PHE A 290 -2.87 2.50 -4.80
C PHE A 290 -4.30 3.05 -4.83
N VAL A 291 -4.62 3.85 -5.84
CA VAL A 291 -5.96 4.45 -6.02
C VAL A 291 -6.53 4.01 -7.36
N TYR A 292 -7.79 3.60 -7.36
CA TYR A 292 -8.45 3.12 -8.58
C TYR A 292 -9.88 3.62 -8.80
N GLY A 293 -10.39 3.44 -10.02
CA GLY A 293 -11.82 3.57 -10.33
C GLY A 293 -12.16 4.45 -11.53
N ALA A 294 -11.29 5.39 -11.91
CA ALA A 294 -11.53 6.23 -13.09
C ALA A 294 -11.32 5.42 -14.38
N SER A 295 -12.40 5.16 -15.12
CA SER A 295 -12.38 4.35 -16.35
C SER A 295 -11.66 5.06 -17.49
N ALA A 296 -10.50 4.53 -17.88
CA ALA A 296 -9.76 5.03 -19.04
C ALA A 296 -10.42 4.62 -20.36
N VAL A 297 -11.08 3.45 -20.39
CA VAL A 297 -11.85 2.99 -21.56
C VAL A 297 -13.02 3.94 -21.87
N ASP A 298 -13.64 4.50 -20.84
CA ASP A 298 -14.75 5.45 -20.98
C ASP A 298 -14.27 6.91 -21.11
N HIS A 299 -12.96 7.14 -21.26
CA HIS A 299 -12.32 8.45 -21.35
C HIS A 299 -12.64 9.37 -20.15
N ILE A 300 -12.73 8.81 -18.95
CA ILE A 300 -13.03 9.56 -17.74
C ILE A 300 -11.72 10.05 -17.09
N PHE A 301 -11.50 11.36 -17.16
CA PHE A 301 -10.41 12.01 -16.44
C PHE A 301 -10.85 12.41 -15.03
N VAL A 302 -10.17 11.87 -14.02
CA VAL A 302 -10.30 12.29 -12.62
C VAL A 302 -8.91 12.63 -12.09
N ASP A 303 -8.80 13.77 -11.43
CA ASP A 303 -7.56 14.24 -10.82
C ASP A 303 -7.45 13.75 -9.37
N ASN A 304 -7.40 12.43 -9.20
CA ASN A 304 -7.22 11.81 -7.88
C ASN A 304 -5.84 12.15 -7.31
N TYR A 305 -5.75 12.24 -5.99
CA TYR A 305 -4.49 12.57 -5.32
C TYR A 305 -4.07 11.59 -4.24
N MET A 306 -2.75 11.43 -4.13
CA MET A 306 -2.08 10.77 -3.02
C MET A 306 -1.17 11.80 -2.33
N LYS A 307 -1.42 12.12 -1.06
CA LYS A 307 -0.60 13.06 -0.29
C LYS A 307 0.22 12.34 0.76
N ILE A 308 1.54 12.45 0.67
CA ILE A 308 2.49 11.92 1.65
C ILE A 308 3.13 13.10 2.36
N GLU A 309 2.67 13.43 3.56
CA GLU A 309 3.05 14.67 4.24
C GLU A 309 3.65 14.44 5.64
N ASN A 310 4.78 15.08 5.94
CA ASN A 310 5.38 15.06 7.28
C ASN A 310 5.62 13.65 7.83
N ASN A 311 6.06 12.71 6.99
CA ASN A 311 6.41 11.35 7.44
C ASN A 311 7.91 11.24 7.69
N LEU A 312 8.29 10.36 8.62
CA LEU A 312 9.67 9.94 8.85
C LEU A 312 9.83 8.50 8.37
N ILE A 313 10.59 8.30 7.29
CA ILE A 313 10.78 6.99 6.65
C ILE A 313 12.24 6.58 6.78
N VAL A 314 12.51 5.45 7.45
CA VAL A 314 13.87 5.01 7.78
C VAL A 314 14.13 3.60 7.22
N GLY A 315 15.19 3.45 6.43
CA GLY A 315 15.58 2.16 5.85
C GLY A 315 16.13 1.16 6.87
N GLN A 316 17.08 1.62 7.71
CA GLN A 316 17.70 0.84 8.77
C GLN A 316 17.85 1.70 10.03
N THR A 317 17.33 1.23 11.16
CA THR A 317 17.68 1.82 12.46
C THR A 317 19.07 1.37 12.90
N ALA A 318 19.60 2.00 13.94
CA ALA A 318 20.86 1.58 14.55
C ALA A 318 20.83 0.14 15.13
N ALA A 319 19.64 -0.41 15.38
CA ALA A 319 19.45 -1.76 15.89
C ALA A 319 19.19 -2.81 14.79
N PHE A 320 19.18 -2.41 13.50
CA PHE A 320 19.00 -3.35 12.40
C PHE A 320 20.24 -4.24 12.24
N ASP A 321 20.04 -5.55 12.16
CA ASP A 321 21.10 -6.52 11.93
C ASP A 321 20.69 -7.51 10.82
N CYS A 322 21.41 -7.50 9.70
CA CYS A 322 21.10 -8.37 8.56
C CYS A 322 21.12 -9.87 8.90
N ALA A 323 21.81 -10.28 9.96
CA ALA A 323 21.94 -11.69 10.36
C ALA A 323 20.76 -12.16 11.21
N THR A 324 20.16 -11.28 12.01
CA THR A 324 19.07 -11.64 12.93
C THR A 324 17.70 -11.13 12.49
N ASP A 325 17.66 -10.02 11.74
CA ASP A 325 16.42 -9.48 11.15
C ASP A 325 16.09 -10.20 9.84
N VAL A 326 15.88 -11.50 9.97
CA VAL A 326 15.57 -12.42 8.87
C VAL A 326 14.23 -13.11 9.10
N ILE A 327 13.59 -13.53 8.02
CA ILE A 327 12.34 -14.29 8.07
C ILE A 327 12.64 -15.79 8.15
N ASP A 328 11.81 -16.54 8.90
CA ASP A 328 11.84 -18.00 8.80
C ASP A 328 11.12 -18.44 7.52
N TYR A 329 11.90 -18.77 6.49
CA TYR A 329 11.38 -19.26 5.22
C TYR A 329 10.65 -20.61 5.34
N ASN A 330 10.81 -21.35 6.44
CA ASN A 330 10.12 -22.60 6.67
C ASN A 330 8.73 -22.43 7.29
N ASP A 331 8.45 -21.26 7.87
CA ASP A 331 7.17 -20.96 8.49
C ASP A 331 5.99 -21.15 7.52
N ALA A 332 4.93 -21.80 8.00
CA ALA A 332 3.78 -22.14 7.18
C ALA A 332 2.99 -20.88 6.76
N ASN A 333 2.82 -19.92 7.67
CA ASN A 333 2.15 -18.66 7.36
C ASN A 333 2.94 -17.86 6.32
N TYR A 334 4.27 -17.82 6.44
CA TYR A 334 5.15 -17.22 5.45
C TYR A 334 4.98 -17.90 4.07
N LYS A 335 5.00 -19.22 4.00
CA LYS A 335 4.81 -19.93 2.72
C LYS A 335 3.44 -19.66 2.09
N ILE A 336 2.38 -19.66 2.89
CA ILE A 336 1.01 -19.42 2.41
C ILE A 336 0.85 -17.98 1.92
N SER A 337 1.28 -16.99 2.70
CA SER A 337 1.24 -15.57 2.30
C SER A 337 2.11 -15.28 1.07
N GLY A 338 3.19 -16.06 0.88
CA GLY A 338 4.13 -15.94 -0.22
C GLY A 338 3.53 -16.08 -1.63
N LYS A 339 2.32 -16.63 -1.75
CA LYS A 339 1.63 -16.79 -3.03
C LYS A 339 1.30 -15.45 -3.70
N PHE A 340 0.88 -14.45 -2.91
CA PHE A 340 0.39 -13.16 -3.42
C PHE A 340 0.84 -11.95 -2.58
N GLY A 341 1.04 -12.11 -1.28
CA GLY A 341 1.21 -10.99 -0.35
C GLY A 341 2.60 -10.35 -0.29
N ARG A 342 3.55 -10.83 -1.08
CA ARG A 342 4.94 -10.37 -1.01
C ARG A 342 5.07 -8.94 -1.52
N ALA A 343 5.84 -8.11 -0.83
CA ALA A 343 6.30 -6.85 -1.39
C ALA A 343 7.50 -7.05 -2.33
N TRP A 344 7.74 -6.09 -3.23
CA TRP A 344 8.92 -6.13 -4.09
C TRP A 344 10.15 -5.56 -3.38
N ARG A 345 11.31 -5.89 -3.93
CA ARG A 345 12.63 -5.46 -3.44
C ARG A 345 13.46 -5.05 -4.66
N VAL A 346 14.12 -3.90 -4.62
CA VAL A 346 15.02 -3.49 -5.70
C VAL A 346 16.12 -4.55 -5.83
N ASN A 347 16.32 -5.09 -7.03
CA ASN A 347 17.29 -6.18 -7.29
C ASN A 347 17.12 -7.41 -6.38
N GLY A 348 15.91 -7.65 -5.85
CA GLY A 348 15.56 -8.80 -5.03
C GLY A 348 16.02 -8.75 -3.56
N LYS A 349 16.70 -7.69 -3.12
CA LYS A 349 17.17 -7.53 -1.72
C LYS A 349 17.14 -6.07 -1.27
N GLY A 350 17.01 -5.85 0.04
CA GLY A 350 16.95 -4.51 0.63
C GLY A 350 15.53 -4.12 1.04
N LYS A 351 15.20 -2.83 0.96
CA LYS A 351 13.91 -2.23 1.34
C LYS A 351 13.57 -1.05 0.43
N VAL A 352 12.30 -0.72 0.32
CA VAL A 352 11.80 0.47 -0.37
C VAL A 352 11.09 1.35 0.63
N GLY A 353 11.48 2.62 0.74
CA GLY A 353 10.81 3.56 1.64
C GLY A 353 9.40 3.91 1.16
N LEU A 354 9.32 4.40 -0.07
CA LEU A 354 8.11 4.91 -0.69
C LEU A 354 7.98 4.39 -2.14
N SER A 355 6.81 3.87 -2.48
CA SER A 355 6.45 3.56 -3.86
C SER A 355 6.25 4.83 -4.69
N THR A 356 6.53 4.77 -6.00
CA THR A 356 5.90 5.71 -6.95
C THR A 356 4.37 5.56 -6.96
N PRO A 357 3.62 6.52 -7.51
CA PRO A 357 2.16 6.49 -7.48
C PRO A 357 1.63 5.30 -8.28
N ASN A 358 0.58 4.65 -7.78
CA ASN A 358 -0.12 3.57 -8.49
C ASN A 358 -1.56 3.99 -8.74
N PHE A 359 -1.86 4.39 -9.98
CA PHE A 359 -3.20 4.75 -10.43
C PHE A 359 -3.66 3.78 -11.52
N SER A 360 -4.85 3.23 -11.34
CA SER A 360 -5.41 2.19 -12.23
C SER A 360 -6.91 2.39 -12.38
N GLN A 361 -7.50 2.05 -13.52
CA GLN A 361 -8.94 2.14 -13.69
C GLN A 361 -9.71 1.14 -12.81
N ALA A 362 -9.08 0.04 -12.40
CA ALA A 362 -9.68 -0.95 -11.52
C ALA A 362 -8.66 -1.51 -10.52
N SER A 363 -9.19 -2.22 -9.52
CA SER A 363 -8.40 -2.87 -8.48
C SER A 363 -7.41 -3.90 -9.02
N ASN A 364 -6.30 -4.09 -8.29
CA ASN A 364 -5.37 -5.21 -8.50
C ASN A 364 -5.86 -6.56 -7.91
N ALA A 365 -7.06 -6.61 -7.34
CA ALA A 365 -7.67 -7.78 -6.72
C ALA A 365 -6.82 -8.44 -5.60
N ALA A 366 -5.97 -7.68 -4.90
CA ALA A 366 -5.48 -8.10 -3.58
C ALA A 366 -6.69 -8.44 -2.70
N ILE A 367 -6.80 -9.56 -2.00
CA ILE A 367 -5.81 -10.51 -1.47
C ILE A 367 -5.65 -11.81 -2.27
N ILE A 368 -6.41 -11.95 -3.37
CA ILE A 368 -6.44 -13.17 -4.20
C ILE A 368 -5.53 -13.08 -5.44
N LYS A 369 -4.84 -11.95 -5.60
CA LYS A 369 -3.83 -11.64 -6.63
C LYS A 369 -2.66 -10.88 -5.99
N PRO A 370 -1.48 -10.82 -6.65
CA PRO A 370 -0.31 -10.19 -6.04
C PRO A 370 -0.53 -8.73 -5.65
N PHE A 371 -0.01 -8.33 -4.49
CA PHE A 371 -0.42 -7.09 -3.81
C PHE A 371 0.06 -5.80 -4.48
N TYR A 372 1.08 -5.90 -5.33
CA TYR A 372 1.59 -4.77 -6.10
C TYR A 372 1.29 -4.91 -7.59
N ASN A 373 0.46 -5.86 -8.03
CA ASN A 373 0.18 -6.06 -9.45
C ASN A 373 -0.65 -4.92 -10.06
N GLN A 374 -0.61 -4.82 -11.38
CA GLN A 374 -1.55 -4.05 -12.18
C GLN A 374 -2.46 -5.02 -12.96
N MET A 375 -3.77 -4.83 -12.92
CA MET A 375 -4.74 -5.75 -13.55
C MET A 375 -5.77 -5.04 -14.44
N ALA A 376 -5.59 -3.75 -14.66
CA ALA A 376 -6.41 -2.96 -15.54
C ALA A 376 -5.57 -1.82 -16.11
N TYR A 377 -6.09 -1.14 -17.14
CA TYR A 377 -5.43 0.03 -17.70
C TYR A 377 -5.15 1.08 -16.62
N GLN A 378 -4.13 1.90 -16.85
CA GLN A 378 -3.86 3.10 -16.06
C GLN A 378 -5.06 4.04 -15.99
N SER A 379 -5.14 4.86 -14.94
CA SER A 379 -6.01 6.04 -14.94
C SER A 379 -5.46 7.12 -15.89
N LEU A 380 -6.35 7.98 -16.41
CA LEU A 380 -5.98 9.09 -17.29
C LEU A 380 -5.44 10.31 -16.53
N GLY A 381 -5.75 10.41 -15.25
CA GLY A 381 -5.37 11.50 -14.38
C GLY A 381 -5.01 11.01 -12.99
N GLY A 382 -4.27 11.86 -12.28
CA GLY A 382 -3.87 11.65 -10.90
C GLY A 382 -2.46 12.13 -10.64
N ARG A 383 -2.18 12.42 -9.37
CA ARG A 383 -0.85 12.86 -8.92
C ARG A 383 -0.55 12.42 -7.49
N MET A 384 0.73 12.34 -7.19
CA MET A 384 1.20 12.17 -5.82
C MET A 384 2.02 13.37 -5.38
N GLU A 385 1.73 13.88 -4.20
CA GLU A 385 2.46 14.99 -3.58
C GLU A 385 3.21 14.46 -2.36
N VAL A 386 4.54 14.59 -2.36
CA VAL A 386 5.43 14.24 -1.26
C VAL A 386 5.98 15.52 -0.66
N ILE A 387 5.60 15.80 0.58
CA ILE A 387 5.81 17.09 1.21
C ILE A 387 6.39 16.89 2.62
N ASP A 388 7.43 17.65 2.97
CA ASP A 388 7.99 17.68 4.33
C ASP A 388 8.36 16.28 4.86
N THR A 389 8.76 15.38 3.96
CA THR A 389 9.00 13.96 4.30
C THR A 389 10.49 13.72 4.47
N THR A 390 10.86 13.05 5.55
CA THR A 390 12.23 12.69 5.86
C THR A 390 12.53 11.27 5.42
N PHE A 391 13.63 11.10 4.70
CA PHE A 391 14.20 9.80 4.38
C PHE A 391 15.54 9.65 5.08
N ALA A 392 15.69 8.60 5.89
CA ALA A 392 16.91 8.36 6.63
C ALA A 392 17.45 6.93 6.51
N ASN A 393 18.77 6.79 6.56
CA ASN A 393 19.48 5.51 6.70
C ASN A 393 19.11 4.45 5.65
N PHE A 394 18.96 4.85 4.39
CA PHE A 394 18.81 3.94 3.25
C PHE A 394 20.20 3.54 2.75
N LYS A 395 20.69 2.40 3.24
CA LYS A 395 22.06 1.94 3.08
C LYS A 395 22.17 0.73 2.15
N SER A 396 23.36 0.50 1.61
CA SER A 396 23.63 -0.67 0.75
C SER A 396 24.14 -1.92 1.49
N THR A 397 24.16 -1.91 2.83
CA THR A 397 24.80 -2.97 3.65
C THR A 397 24.08 -4.32 3.61
N CYS A 398 22.74 -4.34 3.58
CA CYS A 398 21.92 -5.57 3.63
C CYS A 398 21.18 -5.85 2.30
N GLY A 399 21.70 -5.34 1.19
CA GLY A 399 20.97 -5.18 -0.07
C GLY A 399 20.81 -3.71 -0.42
N GLN A 400 20.06 -3.41 -1.46
CA GLN A 400 19.88 -2.03 -1.92
C GLN A 400 18.64 -1.44 -1.26
N ASP A 401 18.81 -0.79 -0.11
CA ASP A 401 17.72 -0.01 0.49
C ASP A 401 17.58 1.30 -0.28
N THR A 402 16.39 1.58 -0.80
CA THR A 402 16.10 2.73 -1.66
C THR A 402 14.97 3.58 -1.07
N ALA A 403 15.18 4.89 -0.97
CA ALA A 403 14.20 5.81 -0.40
C ALA A 403 12.90 5.86 -1.22
N VAL A 404 12.99 6.04 -2.54
CA VAL A 404 11.85 6.00 -3.48
C VAL A 404 12.13 5.02 -4.62
N ALA A 405 11.22 4.10 -4.90
CA ALA A 405 11.36 3.18 -6.04
C ALA A 405 10.04 2.98 -6.78
N SER A 406 10.10 2.78 -8.10
CA SER A 406 8.90 2.45 -8.85
C SER A 406 8.40 1.03 -8.59
N ASN A 407 7.08 0.84 -8.67
CA ASN A 407 6.47 -0.48 -8.58
C ASN A 407 6.74 -1.26 -9.88
N PRO A 408 7.39 -2.45 -9.85
CA PRO A 408 7.74 -3.21 -11.04
C PRO A 408 6.56 -3.58 -11.93
N MET A 409 5.34 -3.67 -11.39
CA MET A 409 4.18 -4.12 -12.16
C MET A 409 3.36 -2.97 -12.76
N MET A 410 3.71 -1.71 -12.50
CA MET A 410 3.11 -0.55 -13.17
C MET A 410 3.69 -0.38 -14.57
N GLU A 411 3.33 -1.30 -15.45
CA GLU A 411 3.88 -1.39 -16.81
C GLU A 411 3.20 -0.41 -17.78
N ASP A 412 1.98 0.04 -17.50
CA ASP A 412 1.23 0.89 -18.45
C ASP A 412 1.57 2.38 -18.32
N ALA A 413 1.45 2.93 -17.12
CA ALA A 413 1.80 4.31 -16.81
C ALA A 413 2.19 4.48 -15.34
N ILE A 414 3.15 5.37 -15.08
CA ILE A 414 3.45 5.87 -13.74
C ILE A 414 3.17 7.38 -13.78
N LEU A 415 2.08 7.79 -13.12
CA LEU A 415 1.65 9.20 -13.09
C LEU A 415 2.62 10.07 -12.25
N PRO A 416 2.57 11.41 -12.38
CA PRO A 416 3.60 12.27 -11.82
C PRO A 416 3.66 12.25 -10.29
N MET A 417 4.88 12.28 -9.77
CA MET A 417 5.16 12.53 -8.35
C MET A 417 5.78 13.93 -8.20
N LEU A 418 5.20 14.74 -7.33
CA LEU A 418 5.64 16.10 -7.03
C LEU A 418 6.26 16.11 -5.63
N MET A 419 7.48 16.59 -5.51
CA MET A 419 8.27 16.59 -4.28
C MET A 419 8.64 18.01 -3.87
N SER A 420 8.58 18.28 -2.57
CA SER A 420 9.09 19.51 -1.95
C SER A 420 9.41 19.28 -0.48
N ARG A 421 10.34 20.06 0.07
CA ARG A 421 10.74 20.05 1.48
C ARG A 421 11.12 18.65 1.99
N SER A 422 11.75 17.82 1.16
CA SER A 422 12.28 16.53 1.60
C SER A 422 13.52 16.73 2.48
N HIS A 423 13.73 15.83 3.45
CA HIS A 423 14.92 15.86 4.30
C HIS A 423 15.68 14.54 4.16
N MET A 424 16.97 14.61 3.79
CA MET A 424 17.77 13.41 3.48
C MET A 424 18.89 13.23 4.50
N TYR A 425 18.93 12.09 5.20
CA TYR A 425 19.97 11.76 6.18
C TYR A 425 20.56 10.37 5.90
N ASN A 426 21.86 10.29 5.56
CA ASN A 426 22.54 9.00 5.29
C ASN A 426 21.79 8.13 4.26
N VAL A 427 21.51 8.68 3.08
CA VAL A 427 20.79 8.00 2.00
C VAL A 427 21.74 7.71 0.85
N ASP A 428 22.11 6.44 0.67
CA ASP A 428 22.94 5.97 -0.44
C ASP A 428 22.14 5.92 -1.75
N ASN A 429 20.93 5.35 -1.70
CA ASN A 429 20.05 5.18 -2.87
C ASN A 429 18.79 6.02 -2.70
N LYS A 430 18.73 7.17 -3.36
CA LYS A 430 17.58 8.09 -3.27
C LYS A 430 16.39 7.61 -4.08
N LEU A 431 16.64 7.28 -5.35
CA LEU A 431 15.63 6.99 -6.33
C LEU A 431 16.03 5.75 -7.13
N TYR A 432 15.07 4.90 -7.48
CA TYR A 432 15.26 3.82 -8.44
C TYR A 432 14.05 3.69 -9.35
N LEU A 433 14.19 4.11 -10.61
CA LEU A 433 13.16 3.90 -11.63
C LEU A 433 13.46 2.60 -12.38
N ILE A 434 12.57 1.63 -12.22
CA ILE A 434 12.68 0.31 -12.87
C ILE A 434 12.65 0.48 -14.39
N ARG A 435 13.38 -0.39 -15.09
CA ARG A 435 13.40 -0.44 -16.56
C ARG A 435 12.28 -1.37 -17.07
N PRO A 436 11.77 -1.16 -18.29
CA PRO A 436 10.71 -1.99 -18.86
C PRO A 436 11.09 -3.47 -18.89
N ASN A 437 10.11 -4.32 -18.62
CA ASN A 437 10.28 -5.76 -18.69
C ASN A 437 10.19 -6.26 -20.14
N VAL A 438 11.29 -6.80 -20.68
CA VAL A 438 11.32 -7.33 -22.05
C VAL A 438 10.28 -8.43 -22.28
N HIS A 439 9.93 -9.18 -21.24
CA HIS A 439 8.96 -10.27 -21.36
C HIS A 439 7.55 -9.75 -21.62
N LYS A 440 7.26 -8.48 -21.38
CA LYS A 440 5.98 -7.85 -21.70
C LYS A 440 5.84 -7.45 -23.17
N ALA A 441 6.93 -7.46 -23.95
CA ALA A 441 6.86 -7.29 -25.40
C ALA A 441 6.47 -8.62 -26.07
N ASN A 442 5.21 -9.03 -25.91
CA ASN A 442 4.67 -10.25 -26.52
C ASN A 442 3.17 -10.10 -26.86
N PRO A 443 2.61 -10.93 -27.76
CA PRO A 443 1.22 -10.80 -28.24
C PRO A 443 0.10 -10.76 -27.19
N ALA A 444 0.35 -11.29 -25.99
CA ALA A 444 -0.60 -11.33 -24.88
C ALA A 444 -0.54 -10.08 -23.98
N ASP A 445 0.54 -9.30 -24.06
CA ASP A 445 0.76 -8.09 -23.25
C ASP A 445 0.91 -6.86 -24.19
N CYS A 446 2.13 -6.34 -24.39
CA CYS A 446 2.42 -5.13 -25.17
C CYS A 446 2.79 -5.38 -26.65
N VAL A 447 2.62 -6.62 -27.11
CA VAL A 447 2.75 -7.13 -28.48
C VAL A 447 4.17 -7.18 -29.02
N ASP A 448 4.70 -6.06 -29.49
CA ASP A 448 5.93 -6.01 -30.28
C ASP A 448 6.82 -4.81 -29.95
N MET A 449 6.52 -4.16 -28.81
CA MET A 449 7.33 -3.16 -28.12
C MET A 449 7.04 -3.28 -26.62
N SER A 450 8.00 -2.93 -25.76
CA SER A 450 7.77 -2.89 -24.30
C SER A 450 6.66 -1.88 -23.94
N CYS A 451 5.99 -2.08 -22.81
CA CYS A 451 5.03 -1.12 -22.26
C CYS A 451 5.71 0.19 -21.80
N ASP A 452 4.93 1.25 -21.60
CA ASP A 452 5.45 2.60 -21.44
C ASP A 452 5.61 3.09 -20.00
N GLY A 453 5.01 2.45 -19.00
CA GLY A 453 5.00 2.96 -17.61
C GLY A 453 6.41 3.25 -17.08
N HIS A 454 7.32 2.29 -17.24
CA HIS A 454 8.73 2.40 -16.86
C HIS A 454 9.58 3.28 -17.80
N ARG A 455 9.01 3.78 -18.90
CA ARG A 455 9.66 4.72 -19.84
C ARG A 455 9.19 6.17 -19.67
N LYS A 456 8.09 6.40 -18.94
CA LYS A 456 7.39 7.69 -18.88
C LYS A 456 7.18 8.21 -17.45
N ALA A 457 7.89 7.63 -16.47
CA ALA A 457 7.85 8.13 -15.11
C ALA A 457 8.49 9.52 -15.01
N LEU A 458 7.79 10.43 -14.32
CA LEU A 458 8.19 11.81 -14.06
C LEU A 458 8.11 12.09 -12.55
N ILE A 459 9.24 12.50 -11.98
CA ILE A 459 9.32 13.00 -10.61
C ILE A 459 9.78 14.46 -10.69
N LYS A 460 9.04 15.37 -10.07
CA LYS A 460 9.37 16.80 -10.04
C LYS A 460 9.79 17.20 -8.64
N ASP A 461 10.96 17.79 -8.48
CA ASP A 461 11.45 18.32 -7.21
C ASP A 461 11.52 19.85 -7.30
N SER A 462 10.49 20.49 -6.75
CA SER A 462 10.26 21.93 -6.92
C SER A 462 11.28 22.83 -6.22
N ASP A 463 11.98 22.32 -5.19
CA ASP A 463 12.90 23.10 -4.36
C ASP A 463 14.30 22.45 -4.23
N GLY A 464 14.51 21.29 -4.84
CA GLY A 464 15.79 20.58 -4.87
C GLY A 464 16.11 19.82 -3.59
N SER A 465 15.15 19.74 -2.66
CA SER A 465 15.33 19.10 -1.36
C SER A 465 15.53 17.58 -1.45
N PHE A 466 15.09 16.95 -2.54
CA PHE A 466 15.24 15.51 -2.77
C PHE A 466 16.40 15.20 -3.73
N LEU A 467 16.37 15.77 -4.94
CA LEU A 467 17.34 15.54 -6.01
C LEU A 467 18.69 16.23 -5.74
N GLY A 468 18.71 17.25 -4.89
CA GLY A 468 19.89 18.09 -4.58
C GLY A 468 19.95 19.39 -5.37
N ALA A 469 19.07 19.57 -6.35
CA ALA A 469 18.82 20.81 -7.08
C ALA A 469 17.38 20.78 -7.59
N ALA A 470 16.73 21.95 -7.67
CA ALA A 470 15.37 22.04 -8.20
C ALA A 470 15.35 21.58 -9.66
N GLY A 471 14.41 20.71 -10.01
CA GLY A 471 14.38 20.06 -11.31
C GLY A 471 13.60 18.75 -11.31
N ASP A 472 13.71 18.01 -12.41
CA ASP A 472 12.90 16.83 -12.69
C ASP A 472 13.79 15.60 -12.89
N ALA A 473 13.33 14.45 -12.41
CA ALA A 473 13.90 13.14 -12.69
C ALA A 473 13.02 12.39 -13.71
N LEU A 474 13.62 12.03 -14.83
CA LEU A 474 12.98 11.37 -15.97
C LEU A 474 13.49 9.94 -16.11
N SER A 475 12.59 8.98 -16.27
CA SER A 475 12.98 7.61 -16.64
C SER A 475 13.73 7.57 -17.99
N GLN A 476 14.57 6.54 -18.16
CA GLN A 476 15.34 6.33 -19.38
C GLN A 476 14.46 5.81 -20.53
N ALA A 477 13.72 6.70 -21.18
CA ALA A 477 12.79 6.37 -22.25
C ALA A 477 13.46 5.63 -23.42
N GLU A 478 14.72 5.94 -23.73
CA GLU A 478 15.47 5.32 -24.83
C GLU A 478 16.20 4.03 -24.47
N TYR A 479 15.97 3.44 -23.29
CA TYR A 479 16.61 2.19 -22.91
C TYR A 479 16.36 1.08 -23.96
N GLN A 480 17.45 0.49 -24.47
CA GLN A 480 17.47 -0.53 -25.54
C GLN A 480 17.03 -0.04 -26.93
N TRP A 481 17.15 1.27 -27.23
CA TRP A 481 16.99 1.78 -28.59
C TRP A 481 18.01 1.17 -29.55
N ASP A 482 17.54 0.50 -30.60
CA ASP A 482 18.35 -0.28 -31.57
C ASP A 482 19.31 -1.30 -30.88
N GLY A 483 19.01 -1.66 -29.64
CA GLY A 483 19.75 -2.64 -28.85
C GLY A 483 19.14 -4.02 -28.98
N ASP A 484 18.68 -4.59 -27.88
CA ASP A 484 17.95 -5.85 -27.89
C ASP A 484 16.60 -5.70 -28.61
N ALA A 485 16.52 -6.25 -29.83
CA ALA A 485 15.36 -6.17 -30.70
C ALA A 485 14.04 -6.67 -30.07
N ARG A 486 14.11 -7.48 -29.00
CA ARG A 486 12.92 -7.93 -28.25
C ARG A 486 12.17 -6.78 -27.57
N TYR A 487 12.86 -5.68 -27.25
CA TYR A 487 12.20 -4.47 -26.72
C TYR A 487 11.38 -3.72 -27.77
N GLY A 488 11.58 -4.02 -29.06
CA GLY A 488 10.80 -3.42 -30.14
C GLY A 488 10.99 -1.92 -30.32
N LEU A 489 12.14 -1.38 -29.88
CA LEU A 489 12.44 0.05 -29.91
C LEU A 489 13.65 0.33 -30.80
N GLY A 490 13.52 1.27 -31.74
CA GLY A 490 14.60 1.61 -32.65
C GLY A 490 14.16 2.47 -33.83
N ASP A 491 15.11 2.92 -34.66
CA ASP A 491 14.84 3.82 -35.78
C ASP A 491 13.89 3.21 -36.82
N TYR A 492 13.89 1.88 -36.94
CA TYR A 492 13.00 1.11 -37.82
C TYR A 492 11.51 1.19 -37.43
N ARG A 493 11.20 1.72 -36.23
CA ARG A 493 9.83 1.91 -35.72
C ARG A 493 9.31 3.33 -35.84
N ILE A 494 10.15 4.29 -36.25
CA ILE A 494 9.69 5.68 -36.40
C ILE A 494 8.59 5.74 -37.46
N PRO A 495 7.42 6.36 -37.18
CA PRO A 495 6.32 6.44 -38.12
C PRO A 495 6.77 7.01 -39.48
N LYS A 496 6.45 6.31 -40.57
CA LYS A 496 6.81 6.74 -41.94
C LYS A 496 6.38 8.18 -42.27
N PRO A 497 5.20 8.67 -41.84
CA PRO A 497 4.82 10.06 -42.06
C PRO A 497 5.80 11.07 -41.44
N MET A 498 6.42 10.77 -40.30
CA MET A 498 7.45 11.63 -39.70
C MET A 498 8.78 11.62 -40.47
N LEU A 499 9.05 10.54 -41.21
CA LEU A 499 10.26 10.37 -42.01
C LEU A 499 10.11 10.86 -43.45
N THR A 500 8.99 11.49 -43.82
CA THR A 500 8.71 11.90 -45.20
C THR A 500 8.43 13.40 -45.23
N TYR A 501 9.28 14.16 -45.92
CA TYR A 501 9.04 15.59 -46.14
C TYR A 501 7.87 15.82 -47.11
N PRO A 502 7.25 17.02 -47.13
CA PRO A 502 6.15 17.34 -48.04
C PRO A 502 6.48 17.17 -49.53
N ASP A 503 7.77 17.20 -49.90
CA ASP A 503 8.25 16.97 -51.27
C ASP A 503 8.43 15.48 -51.63
N GLY A 504 8.13 14.58 -50.70
CA GLY A 504 8.23 13.13 -50.86
C GLY A 504 9.63 12.57 -50.59
N THR A 505 10.61 13.39 -50.21
CA THR A 505 11.95 12.91 -49.85
C THR A 505 11.96 12.31 -48.44
N LYS A 506 12.83 11.31 -48.23
CA LYS A 506 13.00 10.66 -46.93
C LYS A 506 13.93 11.49 -46.04
N ALA A 507 13.50 11.80 -44.83
CA ALA A 507 14.32 12.44 -43.82
C ALA A 507 15.43 11.50 -43.32
N ASP A 508 16.62 12.08 -43.11
CA ASP A 508 17.71 11.40 -42.43
C ASP A 508 17.44 11.38 -40.93
N VAL A 509 17.40 10.19 -40.34
CA VAL A 509 17.04 10.00 -38.93
C VAL A 509 18.11 10.58 -38.00
N ASP A 510 19.39 10.51 -38.39
CA ASP A 510 20.49 11.03 -37.57
C ASP A 510 20.48 12.57 -37.51
N VAL A 511 19.88 13.21 -38.52
CA VAL A 511 19.69 14.66 -38.57
C VAL A 511 18.38 15.07 -37.90
N LEU A 512 17.28 14.37 -38.21
CA LEU A 512 15.95 14.68 -37.70
C LEU A 512 15.83 14.40 -36.18
N ALA A 513 16.38 13.27 -35.74
CA ALA A 513 16.28 12.71 -34.40
C ALA A 513 17.65 12.30 -33.87
N LYS A 514 18.55 13.29 -33.81
CA LYS A 514 19.93 13.17 -33.32
C LYS A 514 20.00 12.47 -31.96
N TYR A 515 19.03 12.73 -31.08
CA TYR A 515 18.90 12.08 -29.79
C TYR A 515 17.59 11.29 -29.70
N LYS A 516 17.56 10.33 -28.77
CA LYS A 516 16.42 9.42 -28.57
C LYS A 516 15.83 9.57 -27.16
N GLY A 517 14.54 9.25 -27.04
CA GLY A 517 13.75 9.35 -25.82
C GLY A 517 13.20 10.76 -25.58
N ILE A 518 12.77 11.01 -24.34
CA ILE A 518 12.21 12.29 -23.89
C ILE A 518 13.19 13.42 -24.21
N ILE A 519 12.69 14.54 -24.74
CA ILE A 519 13.49 15.75 -25.00
C ILE A 519 14.28 16.18 -23.76
N ARG A 520 15.54 16.59 -23.94
CA ARG A 520 16.42 17.03 -22.85
C ARG A 520 17.23 18.26 -23.25
N ASP A 521 17.67 19.02 -22.27
CA ASP A 521 18.67 20.07 -22.42
C ASP A 521 20.05 19.61 -21.93
N ASP A 522 21.03 20.51 -22.02
CA ASP A 522 22.41 20.23 -21.60
C ASP A 522 22.57 20.17 -20.06
N THR A 523 21.51 20.47 -19.29
CA THR A 523 21.52 20.35 -17.82
C THR A 523 21.21 18.92 -17.36
N CYS A 524 20.56 18.12 -18.22
CA CYS A 524 20.18 16.75 -17.92
C CYS A 524 21.39 15.82 -17.78
N GLN A 525 21.55 15.21 -16.60
CA GLN A 525 22.59 14.21 -16.34
C GLN A 525 21.99 12.84 -16.08
N TYR A 526 22.49 11.82 -16.78
CA TYR A 526 22.12 10.44 -16.51
C TYR A 526 22.76 9.95 -15.19
N LYS A 527 21.94 9.36 -14.31
CA LYS A 527 22.33 8.73 -13.05
C LYS A 527 22.06 7.24 -13.14
N SER A 528 23.12 6.44 -13.27
CA SER A 528 23.03 4.99 -13.49
C SER A 528 22.39 4.25 -12.32
N GLU A 529 22.67 4.71 -11.10
CA GLU A 529 22.14 4.21 -9.83
C GLU A 529 20.63 4.42 -9.70
N SER A 530 20.10 5.48 -10.32
CA SER A 530 18.68 5.79 -10.37
C SER A 530 17.99 5.28 -11.64
N GLN A 531 18.77 4.88 -12.65
CA GLN A 531 18.34 4.61 -14.03
C GLN A 531 17.50 5.75 -14.64
N ALA A 532 17.88 7.00 -14.33
CA ALA A 532 17.09 8.19 -14.64
C ALA A 532 17.98 9.37 -15.05
N TYR A 533 17.43 10.32 -15.80
CA TYR A 533 18.03 11.62 -16.06
C TYR A 533 17.58 12.63 -15.02
N PHE A 534 18.50 13.38 -14.41
CA PHE A 534 18.19 14.50 -13.53
C PHE A 534 18.43 15.79 -14.30
N CYS A 535 17.37 16.57 -14.51
CA CYS A 535 17.33 17.76 -15.36
C CYS A 535 16.94 18.98 -14.53
N THR A 536 17.55 20.14 -14.76
CA THR A 536 17.27 21.36 -13.97
C THR A 536 16.84 22.56 -14.81
N GLY A 537 16.97 22.53 -16.13
CA GLY A 537 16.65 23.67 -16.99
C GLY A 537 15.22 23.68 -17.51
N TYR A 538 14.73 22.55 -18.03
CA TYR A 538 13.35 22.44 -18.54
C TYR A 538 12.35 22.07 -17.45
N ASN A 539 11.11 22.56 -17.60
CA ASN A 539 9.96 22.11 -16.83
C ASN A 539 9.19 21.06 -17.63
N TYR A 540 9.05 19.84 -17.08
CA TYR A 540 8.37 18.75 -17.76
C TYR A 540 6.95 18.54 -17.24
N GLU A 541 6.04 18.17 -18.13
CA GLU A 541 4.69 17.74 -17.80
C GLU A 541 4.41 16.38 -18.45
N GLN A 542 3.59 15.56 -17.79
CA GLN A 542 3.09 14.34 -18.39
C GLN A 542 1.79 14.65 -19.15
N ILE A 543 1.71 14.15 -20.39
CA ILE A 543 0.59 14.38 -21.31
C ILE A 543 0.03 13.02 -21.72
N VAL A 544 -1.28 12.95 -21.85
CA VAL A 544 -1.99 11.77 -22.36
C VAL A 544 -2.56 12.09 -23.74
N ILE A 545 -2.26 11.24 -24.72
CA ILE A 545 -2.80 11.31 -26.08
C ILE A 545 -3.73 10.11 -26.27
N GLU A 546 -4.98 10.33 -26.64
CA GLU A 546 -5.99 9.27 -26.72
C GLU A 546 -6.70 9.22 -28.06
N ASN A 547 -7.05 8.00 -28.49
CA ASN A 547 -8.06 7.79 -29.52
C ASN A 547 -9.45 7.82 -28.88
N MET A 548 -10.26 8.83 -29.22
CA MET A 548 -11.63 9.00 -28.73
C MET A 548 -12.68 8.24 -29.56
N ASP A 549 -12.27 7.50 -30.58
CA ASP A 549 -13.18 6.72 -31.40
C ASP A 549 -13.74 5.52 -30.63
N ALA A 550 -14.96 5.10 -30.96
CA ALA A 550 -15.63 3.96 -30.34
C ALA A 550 -14.86 2.62 -30.46
N ASP A 551 -13.86 2.55 -31.35
CA ASP A 551 -13.00 1.40 -31.57
C ASP A 551 -11.63 1.53 -30.88
N THR A 552 -11.47 2.42 -29.88
CA THR A 552 -10.22 2.77 -29.17
C THR A 552 -9.37 1.58 -28.72
N GLU A 553 -10.00 0.49 -28.30
CA GLU A 553 -9.31 -0.74 -27.86
C GLU A 553 -8.90 -1.70 -28.99
N SER A 554 -9.47 -1.53 -30.19
CA SER A 554 -9.30 -2.44 -31.33
C SER A 554 -8.53 -1.82 -32.49
N ARG A 555 -8.53 -0.49 -32.61
CA ARG A 555 -7.70 0.23 -33.56
C ARG A 555 -6.35 0.49 -32.92
N ARG A 556 -5.28 -0.05 -33.51
CA ARG A 556 -3.92 0.20 -33.03
C ARG A 556 -3.30 1.41 -33.74
N LEU A 557 -2.98 2.46 -32.99
CA LEU A 557 -2.26 3.65 -33.48
C LEU A 557 -0.77 3.68 -33.10
N SER A 558 -0.27 2.59 -32.53
CA SER A 558 1.08 2.45 -31.98
C SER A 558 2.13 1.99 -33.01
N PRO A 559 3.39 2.46 -32.90
CA PRO A 559 3.84 3.44 -31.92
C PRO A 559 3.48 4.88 -32.32
N VAL A 560 3.14 5.71 -31.33
CA VAL A 560 3.07 7.16 -31.51
C VAL A 560 4.48 7.72 -31.38
N GLY A 561 4.92 8.50 -32.37
CA GLY A 561 6.18 9.22 -32.31
C GLY A 561 5.97 10.60 -31.70
N VAL A 562 6.92 11.07 -30.89
CA VAL A 562 6.95 12.44 -30.39
C VAL A 562 8.35 12.97 -30.70
N LEU A 563 8.43 13.88 -31.67
CA LEU A 563 9.66 14.55 -32.06
C LEU A 563 9.68 15.96 -31.48
N GLY A 564 10.58 16.23 -30.53
CA GLY A 564 10.79 17.55 -29.94
C GLY A 564 12.17 18.12 -30.25
N TRP A 565 12.32 19.45 -30.25
CA TRP A 565 13.60 20.13 -30.47
C TRP A 565 14.06 20.92 -29.25
N ASN A 566 15.31 20.74 -28.84
CA ASN A 566 15.91 21.52 -27.75
C ASN A 566 16.35 22.93 -28.22
N ASP A 567 16.89 23.74 -27.31
CA ASP A 567 17.41 25.09 -27.62
C ASP A 567 18.50 25.12 -28.70
N ASN A 568 19.26 24.02 -28.84
CA ASN A 568 20.31 23.89 -29.86
C ASN A 568 19.75 23.49 -31.23
N GLY A 569 18.43 23.31 -31.36
CA GLY A 569 17.80 22.80 -32.57
C GLY A 569 18.01 21.30 -32.81
N ASP A 570 18.54 20.57 -31.83
CA ASP A 570 18.73 19.13 -31.92
C ASP A 570 17.40 18.42 -31.64
N GLY A 571 17.01 17.50 -32.53
CA GLY A 571 15.78 16.71 -32.40
C GLY A 571 15.92 15.49 -31.49
N PHE A 572 14.86 15.24 -30.71
CA PHE A 572 14.69 14.11 -29.81
C PHE A 572 13.47 13.29 -30.22
N MET A 573 13.66 12.02 -30.58
CA MET A 573 12.57 11.11 -30.93
C MET A 573 12.22 10.21 -29.76
N ASP A 574 10.98 10.32 -29.30
CA ASP A 574 10.39 9.43 -28.31
C ASP A 574 9.30 8.57 -28.96
N LEU A 575 9.28 7.27 -28.67
CA LEU A 575 8.28 6.33 -29.20
C LEU A 575 7.44 5.79 -28.04
N ILE A 576 6.13 5.70 -28.27
CA ILE A 576 5.13 5.35 -27.25
C ILE A 576 4.26 4.22 -27.80
N ASN A 577 4.19 3.10 -27.09
CA ASN A 577 3.48 1.90 -27.53
C ASN A 577 2.01 1.85 -27.07
N GLY A 578 1.69 2.43 -25.94
CA GLY A 578 0.44 2.25 -25.20
C GLY A 578 0.50 1.12 -24.15
N PRO A 579 -0.59 0.95 -23.39
CA PRO A 579 -0.70 -0.05 -22.34
C PRO A 579 -0.75 -1.49 -22.86
N GLN A 580 -0.57 -2.45 -21.94
CA GLN A 580 -0.77 -3.88 -22.22
C GLN A 580 -2.26 -4.25 -22.32
N ASP A 581 -2.55 -5.44 -22.83
CA ASP A 581 -3.90 -6.02 -22.77
C ASP A 581 -4.23 -6.46 -21.33
N HIS A 582 -5.41 -6.08 -20.85
CA HIS A 582 -5.96 -6.51 -19.55
C HIS A 582 -7.25 -7.34 -19.67
N GLY A 583 -7.70 -7.61 -20.89
CA GLY A 583 -8.93 -8.35 -21.16
C GLY A 583 -8.72 -9.87 -21.18
N TRP A 584 -9.76 -10.61 -20.76
CA TRP A 584 -9.82 -12.06 -20.88
C TRP A 584 -10.99 -12.49 -21.77
N CYS A 585 -10.69 -12.98 -22.98
CA CYS A 585 -11.65 -13.36 -24.00
C CYS A 585 -11.57 -14.87 -24.27
N SER A 586 -12.62 -15.61 -23.90
CA SER A 586 -12.77 -17.05 -24.18
C SER A 586 -11.59 -17.93 -23.72
N GLY A 587 -10.96 -17.60 -22.58
CA GLY A 587 -9.85 -18.37 -22.02
C GLY A 587 -8.46 -17.90 -22.46
N TYR A 588 -8.36 -16.83 -23.26
CA TYR A 588 -7.12 -16.22 -23.75
C TYR A 588 -7.15 -14.70 -23.54
N THR A 589 -6.01 -14.03 -23.76
CA THR A 589 -5.95 -12.57 -23.81
C THR A 589 -6.77 -12.04 -24.98
N CYS A 590 -7.48 -10.93 -24.77
CA CYS A 590 -8.40 -10.34 -25.77
C CYS A 590 -7.71 -9.78 -27.01
N GLN A 591 -6.39 -9.55 -26.95
CA GLN A 591 -5.60 -8.77 -27.88
C GLN A 591 -6.18 -7.36 -28.11
N LYS A 592 -6.87 -6.84 -27.08
CA LYS A 592 -7.40 -5.48 -27.02
C LYS A 592 -6.46 -4.62 -26.22
N ARG A 593 -6.20 -3.42 -26.70
CA ARG A 593 -5.33 -2.46 -26.02
C ARG A 593 -5.87 -1.07 -26.23
N LEU A 594 -6.07 -0.37 -25.14
CA LEU A 594 -6.52 1.00 -25.16
C LEU A 594 -5.50 1.86 -25.91
N SER A 595 -5.94 2.62 -26.92
CA SER A 595 -5.10 3.57 -27.64
C SER A 595 -4.93 4.87 -26.85
N THR A 596 -4.26 4.75 -25.71
CA THR A 596 -3.90 5.82 -24.80
C THR A 596 -2.39 5.83 -24.63
N PHE A 597 -1.76 6.96 -24.93
CA PHE A 597 -0.30 7.11 -25.03
C PHE A 597 0.17 8.17 -24.03
N THR A 598 0.88 7.72 -23.00
CA THR A 598 1.46 8.61 -22.00
C THR A 598 2.83 9.10 -22.48
N SER A 599 3.02 10.42 -22.51
CA SER A 599 4.27 11.08 -22.88
C SER A 599 4.75 12.00 -21.78
N VAL A 600 6.05 12.24 -21.70
CA VAL A 600 6.61 13.34 -20.89
C VAL A 600 7.19 14.38 -21.84
N MET A 601 6.75 15.64 -21.71
CA MET A 601 7.13 16.72 -22.61
C MET A 601 7.59 17.95 -21.82
N ALA A 602 8.65 18.60 -22.28
CA ALA A 602 9.08 19.90 -21.77
C ALA A 602 8.12 21.01 -22.24
N THR A 603 7.70 21.88 -21.33
CA THR A 603 6.83 23.02 -21.66
C THR A 603 7.58 24.09 -22.46
N GLY A 604 6.86 24.86 -23.28
CA GLY A 604 7.45 25.92 -24.10
C GLY A 604 8.29 25.43 -25.29
N ARG A 605 8.19 24.15 -25.65
CA ARG A 605 8.90 23.54 -26.79
C ARG A 605 7.95 23.18 -27.92
N ASN A 606 8.51 23.09 -29.12
CA ASN A 606 7.79 22.65 -30.31
C ASN A 606 7.91 21.13 -30.45
N TYR A 607 6.80 20.50 -30.83
CA TYR A 607 6.71 19.06 -31.05
C TYR A 607 6.00 18.76 -32.36
N SER A 608 6.42 17.69 -33.03
CA SER A 608 5.65 16.98 -34.04
C SER A 608 5.23 15.64 -33.45
N VAL A 609 3.94 15.32 -33.53
CA VAL A 609 3.33 14.09 -33.00
C VAL A 609 2.61 13.35 -34.12
#